data_AF-A0A2H5ZQJ1-F1
#
_entry.id   AF-A0A2H5ZQJ1-F1
#
_cell.length_a   1.000
_cell.length_b   1.000
_cell.length_c   1.000
_cell.angle_alpha   90.00
_cell.angle_beta   90.00
_cell.angle_gamma   90.00
#
_symmetry.space_group_name_H-M   'P 1'
#
loop_
_entity.id
_entity.type
_entity.pdbx_description
1 polymer ?
#
loop_
_entity_poly.entity_id
_entity_poly.type
_entity_poly.pdbx_seq_one_letter_code
_entity_poly.pdbx_strand_id
1 'polypeptide(L)' 'MHVCERERAATEYALLSALFAVPRQVVGAASGWLTELLGYATYFALTFVFALPALLLIPWLRPWVHEPSSPSSGTS' A
#
# COMPACT_ATOMS: atom_id res chain seq x y z
N MET A 1 6.95 -14.03 -11.58
CA MET A 1 5.74 -14.50 -10.88
C MET A 1 6.19 -15.33 -9.69
N HIS A 2 6.39 -14.67 -8.54
CA HIS A 2 7.10 -15.22 -7.38
C HIS A 2 6.29 -15.02 -6.09
N VAL A 3 5.00 -15.30 -6.17
CA VAL A 3 4.17 -15.48 -4.97
C VAL A 3 3.48 -16.83 -5.12
N CYS A 4 4.30 -17.90 -5.07
CA CYS A 4 3.86 -19.20 -4.56
C CYS A 4 3.40 -18.93 -3.12
N GLU A 5 2.17 -19.24 -2.69
CA GLU A 5 1.67 -20.61 -2.54
C GLU A 5 0.13 -20.61 -2.58
N ARG A 6 -0.49 -21.10 -3.66
CA ARG A 6 -1.94 -20.98 -3.93
C ARG A 6 -2.84 -21.77 -2.95
N GLU A 7 -2.27 -22.60 -2.07
CA GLU A 7 -2.98 -23.37 -1.02
C GLU A 7 -2.97 -22.70 0.37
N ARG A 8 -2.03 -21.78 0.64
CA ARG A 8 -2.00 -20.91 1.85
C ARG A 8 -2.17 -19.42 1.54
N ALA A 9 -2.26 -19.05 0.27
CA ALA A 9 -2.47 -17.67 -0.19
C ALA A 9 -3.77 -17.05 0.34
N ALA A 10 -4.80 -17.85 0.64
CA ALA A 10 -6.03 -17.34 1.25
C ALA A 10 -5.76 -16.75 2.65
N THR A 11 -4.95 -17.42 3.46
CA THR A 11 -4.55 -16.97 4.80
C THR A 11 -3.50 -15.87 4.75
N GLU A 12 -2.52 -15.94 3.85
CA GLU A 12 -1.53 -14.86 3.68
C GLU A 12 -2.16 -13.57 3.14
N TYR A 13 -3.10 -13.67 2.20
CA TYR A 13 -3.88 -12.52 1.74
C TYR A 13 -4.77 -11.98 2.86
N ALA A 14 -5.37 -12.85 3.68
CA ALA A 14 -6.13 -12.42 4.86
C ALA A 14 -5.23 -11.70 5.88
N LEU A 15 -4.01 -12.18 6.11
CA LEU A 15 -3.02 -11.53 6.98
C LEU A 15 -2.55 -10.19 6.42
N LEU A 16 -2.26 -10.11 5.12
CA LEU A 16 -1.93 -8.85 4.45
C LEU A 16 -3.10 -7.87 4.53
N SER A 17 -4.32 -8.34 4.26
CA SER A 17 -5.55 -7.54 4.37
C SER A 17 -5.78 -7.04 5.80
N ALA A 18 -5.59 -7.90 6.80
CA ALA A 18 -5.65 -7.53 8.21
C ALA A 18 -4.57 -6.49 8.55
N LEU A 19 -3.33 -6.72 8.10
CA LEU A 19 -2.21 -5.80 8.28
C LEU A 19 -2.44 -4.46 7.58
N PHE A 20 -3.11 -4.41 6.43
CA PHE A 20 -3.54 -3.18 5.76
C PHE A 20 -4.76 -2.52 6.44
N ALA A 21 -5.59 -3.28 7.13
CA ALA A 21 -6.74 -2.77 7.86
C ALA A 21 -6.35 -2.09 9.19
N VAL A 22 -5.33 -2.61 9.88
CA VAL A 22 -4.81 -2.04 11.14
C VAL A 22 -4.42 -0.55 11.02
N PRO A 23 -3.51 -0.13 10.12
CA PRO A 23 -3.10 1.27 10.01
C PRO A 23 -4.27 2.15 9.60
N ARG A 24 -5.19 1.64 8.76
CA ARG A 24 -6.42 2.36 8.38
C ARG A 24 -7.32 2.65 9.59
N GLN A 25 -7.50 1.66 10.47
CA GLN A 25 -8.27 1.80 11.70
C GLN A 25 -7.57 2.73 12.71
N VAL A 26 -6.26 2.57 12.87
CA VAL A 26 -5.45 3.41 13.77
C VAL A 26 -5.47 4.86 13.31
N VAL A 27 -5.24 5.16 12.02
CA VAL A 27 -5.30 6.52 11.48
C VAL A 27 -6.72 7.09 11.59
N GLY A 28 -7.76 6.29 11.34
CA GLY A 28 -9.15 6.70 11.54
C GLY A 28 -9.44 7.10 12.99
N ALA A 29 -9.08 6.28 13.97
CA ALA A 29 -9.28 6.57 15.39
C ALA A 29 -8.37 7.71 15.89
N ALA A 30 -7.11 7.71 15.46
CA ALA A 30 -6.13 8.71 15.85
C ALA A 30 -6.41 10.07 15.21
N SER A 31 -7.05 10.14 14.05
CA SER A 31 -7.33 11.42 13.36
C SER A 31 -8.11 12.40 14.23
N GLY A 32 -9.19 11.95 14.88
CA GLY A 32 -9.98 12.79 15.79
C GLY A 32 -9.15 13.29 16.98
N TRP A 33 -8.37 12.41 17.60
CA TRP A 33 -7.56 12.77 18.76
C TRP A 33 -6.38 13.68 18.38
N LEU A 34 -5.70 13.41 17.26
CA LEU A 34 -4.60 14.22 16.74
C LEU A 34 -5.10 15.61 16.32
N THR A 35 -6.28 15.73 15.70
CA THR A 35 -6.82 17.05 15.35
C THR A 35 -7.18 17.88 16.58
N GLU A 36 -7.60 17.23 17.67
CA GLU A 36 -7.90 17.89 18.95
C GLU A 36 -6.63 18.43 19.62
N LEU A 37 -5.52 17.66 19.63
CA LEU A 37 -4.28 18.07 20.30
C LEU A 37 -3.37 18.95 19.44
N LEU A 38 -3.20 18.60 18.16
CA LEU A 38 -2.22 19.23 17.27
C LEU A 38 -2.85 20.33 16.39
N GLY A 39 -4.18 20.41 16.36
CA GLY A 39 -4.92 21.25 15.45
C GLY A 39 -4.97 20.71 14.01
N TYR A 40 -5.92 21.24 13.24
CA TYR A 40 -6.20 20.79 11.87
C TYR A 40 -5.01 20.98 10.92
N ALA A 41 -4.27 22.09 11.08
CA ALA A 41 -3.13 22.43 10.21
C ALA A 41 -1.98 21.41 10.33
N THR A 42 -1.59 21.06 11.56
CA THR A 42 -0.51 20.10 11.82
C THR A 42 -0.88 18.70 11.37
N TYR A 43 -2.15 18.30 11.55
CA TYR A 43 -2.66 17.00 11.08
C TYR A 43 -2.60 16.87 9.55
N PHE A 44 -3.00 17.93 8.82
CA PHE A 44 -2.90 17.95 7.36
C PHE A 44 -1.45 17.90 6.89
N ALA A 45 -0.55 18.68 7.52
CA ALA A 45 0.87 18.68 7.18
C ALA A 45 1.51 17.30 7.43
N LEU A 46 1.22 16.65 8.56
CA LEU A 46 1.70 15.30 8.86
C LEU A 46 1.21 14.27 7.84
N THR A 47 -0.09 14.30 7.51
CA THR A 47 -0.67 13.38 6.52
C THR A 47 -0.05 13.59 5.15
N PHE A 48 0.18 14.85 4.75
CA PHE A 48 0.84 15.20 3.51
C PHE A 48 2.28 14.70 3.48
N VAL A 49 3.05 14.91 4.56
CA VAL A 49 4.42 14.39 4.70
C VAL A 49 4.44 12.87 4.70
N PHE A 50 3.43 12.19 5.24
CA PHE A 50 3.28 10.73 5.17
C PHE A 50 2.89 10.21 3.78
N ALA A 51 2.15 10.99 3.00
CA ALA A 51 1.79 10.66 1.63
C ALA A 51 3.01 10.75 0.69
N LEU A 52 3.96 11.65 0.97
CA LEU A 52 5.19 11.78 0.18
C LEU A 52 6.03 10.50 0.08
N PRO A 53 6.42 9.80 1.18
CA PRO A 53 7.18 8.57 1.08
C PRO A 53 6.38 7.44 0.40
N ALA A 54 5.05 7.41 0.57
CA ALA A 54 4.20 6.48 -0.14
C ALA A 54 4.21 6.72 -1.66
N LEU A 55 4.14 7.98 -2.10
CA LEU A 55 4.27 8.34 -3.51
C LEU A 55 5.68 8.09 -4.04
N LEU A 56 6.72 8.37 -3.23
CA LEU A 56 8.12 8.18 -3.60
C LEU A 56 8.47 6.70 -3.78
N LEU A 57 7.70 5.81 -3.16
CA LEU A 57 7.82 4.37 -3.35
C LEU A 57 7.39 3.92 -4.75
N ILE A 58 6.47 4.65 -5.41
CA ILE A 58 5.97 4.30 -6.77
C ILE A 58 7.10 4.27 -7.81
N PRO A 59 7.91 5.32 -8.02
CA PRO A 59 9.02 5.27 -8.97
C PRO A 59 10.10 4.26 -8.57
N TRP A 60 10.22 3.94 -7.28
CA TRP A 60 11.14 2.90 -6.81
C TRP A 60 10.64 1.49 -7.10
N LEU A 61 9.32 1.27 -7.10
CA LEU A 61 8.69 0.01 -7.51
C LEU A 61 8.57 -0.16 -9.03
N ARG A 62 8.53 0.94 -9.80
CA ARG A 62 8.51 0.91 -11.28
C ARG A 62 9.56 -0.01 -11.92
N PRO A 63 10.85 -0.01 -11.52
CA PRO A 63 11.84 -0.92 -12.09
C PRO A 63 11.60 -2.40 -11.74
N TRP A 64 10.83 -2.69 -10.68
CA TRP A 64 10.49 -4.07 -10.29
C TRP A 64 9.30 -4.62 -11.07
N VAL A 65 8.41 -3.75 -11.54
CA VAL A 65 7.32 -4.09 -12.45
C VAL A 65 7.85 -4.02 -13.89
N HIS A 66 8.75 -4.94 -14.23
CA HIS A 66 8.95 -5.32 -15.62
C HIS A 66 8.02 -6.49 -15.89
N GLU A 67 6.88 -6.22 -16.52
CA GLU A 67 6.11 -7.27 -17.19
C GLU A 67 7.07 -8.05 -18.10
N PRO A 68 7.16 -9.39 -17.97
CA PRO A 68 7.74 -10.18 -19.04
C PRO A 68 6.91 -9.90 -20.30
N SER A 69 7.59 -9.34 -21.29
CA SER A 69 7.17 -9.28 -22.68
C SER A 69 6.30 -10.48 -23.03
N SER A 70 5.00 -10.24 -23.27
CA SER A 70 4.11 -11.24 -23.85
C SER A 70 4.67 -11.61 -25.22
N PRO A 71 5.14 -12.85 -25.45
CA PRO A 71 5.58 -13.25 -26.78
C PRO A 71 4.34 -13.34 -27.67
N SER A 72 4.46 -12.69 -28.81
CA SER A 72 3.59 -12.81 -29.98
C SER A 72 3.10 -14.24 -30.20
N SER A 73 1.79 -14.48 -30.07
CA SER A 73 1.14 -15.63 -30.68
C SER A 73 0.75 -15.28 -32.11
N GLY A 74 1.74 -15.33 -33.00
CA GLY A 74 1.48 -15.71 -34.39
C GLY A 74 1.30 -17.23 -34.41
N THR A 75 0.12 -17.70 -34.74
CA THR A 75 -0.08 -19.07 -35.24
C THR A 75 -1.09 -19.00 -36.38
N SER A 76 -0.56 -19.37 -37.54
CA SER A 76 -1.22 -19.66 -38.81
C SER A 76 -2.36 -20.67 -38.70
#